data_AF-A0A950Z140-F1
#
_entry.id   AF-A0A950Z140-F1
#
_cell.length_a   1.000
_cell.length_b   1.000
_cell.length_c   1.000
_cell.angle_alpha   90.00
_cell.angle_beta   90.00
_cell.angle_gamma   90.00
#
_symmetry.space_group_name_H-M   'P 1'
#
loop_
_entity.id
_entity.type
_entity.pdbx_description
1 polymer ?
#
loop_
_entity_poly.entity_id
_entity_poly.type
_entity_poly.pdbx_seq_one_letter_code
_entity_poly.pdbx_strand_id
1 'polypeptide(L)'
;MAQVGAQLPKTEITEKANTLLLLILVAAALNARGATQADRAPEKSIAVTVDARKPQAPISPYLFGQFIEHIGDLVNRSVWAEMLDDRKFYFPI
;
A
#
# COMPACT_ATOMS: atom_id res chain seq x y z
N MET A 1 -8.36 55.29 53.65
CA MET A 1 -9.36 54.27 53.25
C MET A 1 -9.14 53.93 51.78
N ALA A 2 -9.27 52.63 51.45
CA ALA A 2 -9.43 52.04 50.11
C ALA A 2 -8.21 51.97 49.15
N GLN A 3 -7.52 50.82 49.23
CA GLN A 3 -7.20 49.90 48.13
C GLN A 3 -6.75 50.49 46.77
N VAL A 4 -5.46 50.33 46.45
CA VAL A 4 -4.99 50.29 45.05
C VAL A 4 -4.26 48.97 44.84
N GLY A 5 -5.05 47.94 44.50
CA GLY A 5 -4.51 46.70 43.96
C GLY A 5 -3.80 47.02 42.64
N ALA A 6 -2.47 46.94 42.64
CA ALA A 6 -1.67 47.08 41.45
C ALA A 6 -1.98 45.92 40.49
N GLN A 7 -2.92 46.17 39.57
CA GLN A 7 -3.18 45.28 38.46
C GLN A 7 -1.92 45.25 37.59
N LEU A 8 -1.13 44.17 37.68
CA LEU A 8 0.00 43.91 36.81
C LEU A 8 -0.41 44.15 35.33
N PRO A 9 0.43 44.81 34.50
CA PRO A 9 0.06 45.21 33.15
C PRO A 9 -0.26 43.97 32.32
N LYS A 10 -1.53 43.82 31.94
CA LYS A 10 -2.05 42.65 31.23
C LYS A 10 -1.26 42.33 29.95
N THR A 11 -0.69 43.35 29.32
CA THR A 11 0.17 43.29 28.13
C THR A 11 1.44 42.46 28.34
N GLU A 12 2.16 42.60 29.46
CA GLU A 12 3.36 41.80 29.73
C GLU A 12 3.03 40.32 29.96
N ILE A 13 1.87 40.06 30.59
CA ILE A 13 1.40 38.70 30.84
C ILE A 13 1.02 38.04 29.50
N THR A 14 0.39 38.78 28.59
CA THR A 14 0.05 38.29 27.24
C THR A 14 1.29 38.02 26.38
N GLU A 15 2.32 38.87 26.41
CA GLU A 15 3.55 38.64 25.64
C GLU A 15 4.35 37.44 26.16
N LYS A 16 4.47 37.30 27.48
CA LYS A 16 5.12 36.12 28.09
C LYS A 16 4.34 34.85 27.81
N ALA A 17 3.01 34.90 27.85
CA ALA A 17 2.15 33.78 27.50
C ALA A 17 2.28 33.40 26.02
N ASN A 18 2.35 34.37 25.10
CA ASN A 18 2.55 34.13 23.67
C ASN A 18 3.94 33.59 23.38
N THR A 19 4.97 34.08 24.08
CA THR A 19 6.35 33.57 23.96
C THR A 19 6.43 32.14 24.47
N LEU A 20 5.81 31.84 25.61
CA LEU A 20 5.74 30.49 26.15
C LEU A 20 4.95 29.55 25.22
N LEU A 21 3.83 30.02 24.67
CA LEU A 21 3.04 29.27 23.69
C LEU A 21 3.86 28.98 22.42
N LEU A 22 4.61 29.97 21.92
CA LEU A 22 5.48 29.80 20.76
C LEU A 22 6.58 28.76 21.05
N LEU A 23 7.20 28.80 22.24
CA LEU A 23 8.20 27.82 22.65
C LEU A 23 7.62 26.41 22.75
N ILE A 24 6.40 26.27 23.28
CA ILE A 24 5.69 24.97 23.36
C ILE A 24 5.38 24.45 21.95
N LEU A 25 4.90 25.32 21.04
CA LEU A 25 4.60 24.95 19.66
C LEU A 25 5.86 24.53 18.89
N VAL A 26 6.97 25.23 19.08
CA VAL A 26 8.28 24.86 18.50
C VAL A 26 8.74 23.51 19.06
N ALA A 27 8.69 23.31 20.37
CA ALA A 27 9.04 22.04 20.99
C ALA A 27 8.16 20.88 20.47
N ALA A 28 6.86 21.10 20.32
CA ALA A 28 5.94 20.10 19.75
C ALA A 28 6.29 19.75 18.30
N ALA A 29 6.60 20.76 17.47
CA ALA A 29 7.01 20.56 16.09
C ALA A 29 8.36 19.82 15.95
N LEU A 30 9.29 20.02 16.88
CA LEU A 30 10.56 19.28 16.92
C LEU A 30 10.35 17.80 17.29
N ASN A 31 9.41 17.49 18.19
CA ASN A 31 9.08 16.11 18.57
C ASN A 31 8.26 15.36 17.51
N ALA A 32 7.50 16.07 16.66
CA ALA A 32 6.71 15.47 15.59
C ALA A 32 7.55 14.90 14.41
N ARG A 33 8.86 15.18 14.36
CA ARG A 33 9.76 14.67 13.30
C ARG A 33 10.13 13.18 13.44
N GLY A 34 9.76 12.53 14.55
CA GLY A 34 10.12 11.13 14.82
C GLY A 34 9.20 10.05 14.24
N ALA A 35 8.09 10.41 13.58
CA ALA A 35 7.02 9.45 13.28
C ALA A 35 6.86 9.07 11.79
N THR A 36 7.86 9.31 10.94
CA THR A 36 7.82 8.85 9.52
C THR A 36 9.00 7.95 9.17
N GLN A 37 9.48 7.14 10.11
CA GLN A 37 10.24 5.95 9.75
C GLN A 37 9.22 4.82 9.59
N ALA A 38 8.82 4.55 8.35
CA ALA A 38 8.11 3.30 8.05
C ALA A 38 9.01 2.16 8.56
N ASP A 39 8.50 1.36 9.50
CA ASP A 39 9.13 0.11 9.95
C ASP A 39 9.24 -0.81 8.73
N ARG A 40 10.35 -0.69 8.00
CA ARG A 40 10.72 -1.67 6.99
C ARG A 40 11.16 -2.90 7.77
N ALA A 41 10.52 -4.04 7.48
CA ALA A 41 11.01 -5.32 7.97
C ALA A 41 12.51 -5.43 7.66
N PRO A 42 13.33 -5.96 8.60
CA PRO A 42 14.76 -6.09 8.38
C PRO A 42 15.01 -6.88 7.09
N GLU A 43 15.91 -6.38 6.26
CA GLU A 43 16.29 -7.03 5.01
C GLU A 43 16.86 -8.41 5.30
N LYS A 44 16.17 -9.46 4.84
CA LYS A 44 16.63 -10.84 5.00
C LYS A 44 17.47 -11.20 3.78
N SER A 45 18.79 -11.28 3.95
CA SER A 45 19.67 -11.80 2.92
C SER A 45 19.56 -13.33 2.84
N ILE A 46 19.29 -13.86 1.64
CA ILE A 46 19.27 -15.29 1.35
C ILE A 46 20.40 -15.60 0.39
N ALA A 47 21.33 -16.46 0.81
CA ALA A 47 22.41 -16.96 -0.03
C ALA A 47 22.08 -18.36 -0.55
N VAL A 48 22.22 -18.58 -1.87
CA VAL A 48 21.99 -19.87 -2.53
C VAL A 48 23.16 -20.15 -3.48
N THR A 49 23.64 -21.40 -3.48
CA THR A 49 24.69 -21.88 -4.39
C THR A 49 24.07 -22.83 -5.42
N VAL A 50 24.35 -22.61 -6.71
CA VAL A 50 23.91 -23.47 -7.81
C VAL A 50 25.13 -24.16 -8.43
N ASP A 51 25.11 -25.50 -8.50
CA ASP A 51 26.17 -26.29 -9.17
C ASP A 51 25.65 -26.82 -10.52
N ALA A 52 25.99 -26.12 -11.61
CA ALA A 52 25.56 -26.48 -12.96
C ALA A 52 26.17 -27.80 -13.50
N ARG A 53 27.15 -28.39 -12.79
CA ARG A 53 27.77 -29.67 -13.18
C ARG A 53 26.96 -30.87 -12.71
N LYS A 54 25.86 -30.66 -11.96
CA LYS A 54 24.98 -31.70 -11.41
C LYS A 54 23.60 -31.66 -12.10
N PRO A 55 23.51 -32.03 -13.39
CA PRO A 55 22.23 -32.02 -14.08
C PRO A 55 21.24 -32.95 -13.39
N GLN A 56 19.98 -32.52 -13.33
CA GLN A 56 18.87 -33.34 -12.85
C GLN A 56 18.06 -33.86 -14.03
N ALA A 57 17.00 -34.60 -13.74
CA ALA A 57 16.04 -35.02 -14.76
C ALA A 57 15.55 -33.80 -15.57
N PRO A 58 15.34 -33.94 -16.89
CA PRO A 58 14.78 -32.88 -17.71
C PRO A 58 13.46 -32.37 -17.14
N ILE A 59 13.25 -31.05 -17.18
CA ILE A 59 11.96 -30.46 -16.83
C ILE A 59 10.96 -30.85 -17.91
N SER A 60 9.88 -31.53 -17.50
CA SER A 60 8.82 -31.92 -18.41
C SER A 60 8.17 -30.69 -19.05
N PRO A 61 8.00 -30.63 -20.38
CA PRO A 61 7.30 -29.52 -21.03
C PRO A 61 5.83 -29.44 -20.60
N TYR A 62 5.24 -30.56 -20.17
CA TYR A 62 3.86 -30.63 -19.70
C TYR A 62 3.64 -30.01 -18.32
N LEU A 63 4.71 -29.59 -17.62
CA LEU A 63 4.58 -28.82 -16.38
C LEU A 63 3.85 -27.48 -16.61
N PHE A 64 3.90 -26.96 -17.84
CA PHE A 64 3.24 -25.72 -18.25
C PHE A 64 2.04 -25.96 -19.17
N GLY A 65 1.42 -27.14 -19.08
CA GLY A 65 0.20 -27.47 -19.83
C GLY A 65 -0.96 -26.53 -19.51
N GLN A 66 -1.93 -26.46 -20.43
CA GLN A 66 -3.17 -25.71 -20.26
C GLN A 66 -4.36 -26.68 -20.18
N PHE A 67 -5.42 -26.26 -19.49
CA PHE A 67 -6.69 -26.97 -19.47
C PHE A 67 -7.74 -26.12 -20.20
N ILE A 68 -8.52 -26.76 -21.07
CA ILE A 68 -9.64 -26.12 -21.76
C ILE A 68 -10.85 -27.04 -21.70
N GLU A 69 -11.99 -26.46 -21.33
CA GLU A 69 -13.29 -27.10 -21.36
C GLU A 69 -14.32 -26.13 -21.91
N HIS A 70 -15.49 -26.65 -22.28
CA HIS A 70 -16.59 -25.84 -22.78
C HIS A 70 -17.35 -25.16 -21.64
N ILE A 71 -16.66 -24.30 -20.88
CA ILE A 71 -17.24 -23.55 -19.75
C ILE A 71 -17.53 -22.09 -20.14
N GLY A 72 -18.77 -21.66 -19.92
CA GLY A 72 -19.24 -20.31 -20.24
C GLY A 72 -18.84 -19.87 -21.64
N ASP A 73 -18.21 -18.71 -21.72
CA ASP A 73 -17.84 -18.05 -22.97
C ASP A 73 -16.43 -18.43 -23.48
N LEU A 74 -15.70 -19.30 -22.77
CA LEU A 74 -14.31 -19.62 -23.09
C LEU A 74 -14.13 -20.16 -24.51
N VAL A 75 -15.01 -21.07 -24.94
CA VAL A 75 -14.92 -21.66 -26.29
C VAL A 75 -15.67 -20.80 -27.29
N ASN A 76 -16.97 -20.57 -27.09
CA ASN A 76 -17.84 -19.98 -28.11
C ASN A 76 -17.60 -18.49 -28.39
N ARG A 77 -16.99 -17.74 -27.46
CA ARG A 77 -16.81 -16.28 -27.57
C ARG A 77 -15.38 -15.80 -27.34
N SER A 78 -14.44 -16.71 -27.20
CA SER A 78 -13.03 -16.38 -27.01
C SER A 78 -12.16 -17.15 -28.00
N VAL A 79 -11.83 -18.42 -27.71
CA VAL A 79 -10.82 -19.11 -28.53
C VAL A 79 -11.31 -19.57 -29.89
N TRP A 80 -12.63 -19.73 -30.07
CA TRP A 80 -13.21 -20.12 -31.34
C TRP A 80 -13.56 -18.88 -32.17
N ALA A 81 -13.14 -18.89 -33.44
CA ALA A 81 -13.31 -17.76 -34.35
C ALA A 81 -14.73 -17.63 -34.95
N GLU A 82 -15.68 -18.49 -34.58
CA GLU A 82 -17.06 -18.40 -35.06
C GLU A 82 -17.72 -17.12 -34.56
N MET A 83 -18.31 -16.35 -35.48
CA MET A 83 -18.96 -15.07 -35.16
C MET A 83 -20.49 -15.17 -35.10
N LEU A 84 -21.06 -16.27 -35.60
CA LEU A 84 -22.50 -16.47 -35.64
C LEU A 84 -22.99 -17.15 -34.35
N ASP A 85 -23.71 -16.39 -33.53
CA ASP A 85 -24.52 -16.95 -32.47
C ASP A 85 -25.67 -17.78 -33.04
N ASP A 86 -26.06 -18.81 -32.30
CA ASP A 86 -27.24 -19.63 -32.61
C ASP A 86 -27.26 -20.26 -34.02
N ARG A 87 -26.09 -20.53 -34.64
CA ARG A 87 -26.00 -21.12 -36.00
C ARG A 87 -26.64 -22.51 -36.16
N LYS A 88 -27.11 -23.10 -35.06
CA LYS A 88 -27.79 -24.39 -35.01
C LYS A 88 -29.24 -24.28 -34.50
N PHE A 89 -29.78 -23.07 -34.40
CA PHE A 89 -31.17 -22.83 -33.98
C PHE A 89 -31.48 -23.49 -32.62
N TYR A 90 -30.58 -23.31 -31.66
CA TYR A 90 -30.78 -23.76 -30.29
C TYR A 90 -31.90 -22.95 -29.61
N PHE A 91 -32.01 -21.64 -29.91
CA PHE A 91 -33.07 -20.81 -29.36
C PHE A 91 -34.35 -20.81 -30.23
N PRO A 92 -35.54 -20.67 -29.62
CA PRO A 92 -36.79 -20.52 -30.36
C PRO A 92 -36.83 -19.23 -31.19
N ILE A 93 -37.57 -19.29 -32.31
CA ILE A 93 -37.87 -18.16 -33.21
C ILE A 93 -39.24 -17.55 -32.96
#